data_AF-A0AAU7ZWF5-F1
#
_entry.id   AF-A0AAU7ZWF5-F1
#
_cell.length_a   1.000
_cell.length_b   1.000
_cell.length_c   1.000
_cell.angle_alpha   90.00
_cell.angle_beta   90.00
_cell.angle_gamma   90.00
#
_symmetry.space_group_name_H-M   'P 1'
#
loop_
_entity.id
_entity.type
_entity.pdbx_description
1 polymer ?
#
loop_
_entity_poly.entity_id
_entity_poly.type
_entity_poly.pdbx_seq_one_letter_code
_entity_poly.pdbx_strand_id
1 'polypeptide(L)'
;MNFKIDAIVLLAIVLIGAMGPLILFVPKFGRLHRQGILQYGTLGQLHSVDFHKKWILNRKGHDEEFLTAPEISTLTDYDSSYENVEKLQPFPVDRGATVGLVLAIVIPLLPVVLAEIPFVTVVKGLLAAVK
;
A
#
# COMPACT_ATOMS: atom_id res chain seq x y z
N MET A 1 13.70 -36.14 -12.29
CA MET A 1 12.75 -35.03 -12.07
C MET A 1 13.33 -33.81 -12.77
N ASN A 2 12.51 -33.01 -13.46
CA ASN A 2 13.01 -31.87 -14.22
C ASN A 2 13.36 -30.76 -13.23
N PHE A 3 14.64 -30.43 -13.05
CA PHE A 3 15.13 -29.44 -12.06
C PHE A 3 14.34 -28.12 -12.09
N LYS A 4 13.86 -27.72 -13.28
CA LYS A 4 12.99 -26.55 -13.48
C LYS A 4 11.67 -26.65 -12.70
N ILE A 5 11.04 -27.83 -12.71
CA ILE A 5 9.78 -28.08 -12.00
C ILE A 5 10.02 -28.04 -10.49
N ASP A 6 11.10 -28.66 -10.02
CA ASP A 6 11.41 -28.69 -8.58
C ASP A 6 11.70 -27.29 -8.02
N ALA A 7 12.42 -26.45 -8.79
CA ALA A 7 12.67 -25.06 -8.43
C ALA A 7 11.39 -24.20 -8.39
N ILE A 8 10.48 -24.38 -9.37
CA ILE A 8 9.20 -23.66 -9.40
C ILE A 8 8.31 -24.09 -8.22
N VAL A 9 8.26 -25.39 -7.92
CA VAL A 9 7.49 -25.93 -6.80
C VAL A 9 8.03 -25.40 -5.47
N LEU A 10 9.36 -25.38 -5.29
CA LEU A 10 9.99 -24.80 -4.10
C LEU A 10 9.64 -23.31 -3.94
N LEU A 11 9.77 -22.53 -5.02
CA LEU A 11 9.40 -21.11 -5.02
C LEU A 11 7.93 -20.90 -4.62
N ALA A 12 7.03 -21.69 -5.20
CA ALA A 12 5.60 -21.62 -4.88
C ALA A 12 5.33 -21.97 -3.41
N ILE A 13 5.94 -23.02 -2.87
CA ILE A 13 5.78 -23.41 -1.47
C ILE A 13 6.29 -22.31 -0.53
N VAL A 14 7.45 -21.72 -0.80
CA VAL A 14 8.00 -20.65 0.03
C VAL A 14 7.13 -19.39 -0.03
N LEU A 15 6.66 -19.00 -1.22
CA LEU A 15 5.76 -17.86 -1.39
C LEU A 15 4.42 -18.10 -0.67
N ILE A 16 3.82 -19.28 -0.81
CA ILE A 16 2.58 -19.63 -0.12
C ILE A 16 2.79 -19.70 1.39
N GLY A 17 3.90 -20.28 1.85
CA GLY A 17 4.23 -20.35 3.28
C GLY A 17 4.44 -18.98 3.91
N ALA A 18 5.09 -18.05 3.19
CA ALA A 18 5.36 -16.70 3.68
C ALA A 18 4.14 -15.76 3.53
N MET A 19 3.47 -15.78 2.37
CA MET A 19 2.39 -14.85 2.03
C MET A 19 1.00 -15.39 2.36
N GLY A 20 0.81 -16.71 2.36
CA GLY A 20 -0.48 -17.34 2.64
C GLY A 20 -1.09 -16.93 3.99
N PRO A 21 -0.32 -16.92 5.10
CA PRO A 21 -0.83 -16.45 6.39
C PRO A 21 -1.28 -14.99 6.37
N LEU A 22 -0.67 -14.14 5.54
CA LEU A 22 -1.03 -12.71 5.44
C LEU A 22 -2.43 -12.50 4.86
N ILE A 23 -2.90 -13.44 4.02
CA ILE A 23 -4.25 -13.38 3.42
C ILE A 23 -5.34 -13.38 4.49
N LEU A 24 -5.10 -14.04 5.63
CA LEU A 24 -6.05 -14.07 6.76
C LEU A 24 -6.31 -12.67 7.35
N PHE A 25 -5.39 -11.73 7.17
CA PHE A 25 -5.53 -10.36 7.66
C PHE A 25 -6.26 -9.43 6.68
N VAL A 26 -6.37 -9.79 5.39
CA VAL A 26 -7.05 -9.00 4.36
C VAL A 26 -8.45 -8.54 4.76
N PRO A 27 -9.37 -9.42 5.24
CA PRO A 27 -10.71 -8.98 5.62
C PRO A 27 -10.70 -7.99 6.80
N LYS A 28 -9.72 -8.10 7.71
CA LYS A 28 -9.57 -7.19 8.85
C LYS A 28 -9.12 -5.81 8.38
N PHE A 29 -8.10 -5.74 7.51
CA PHE A 29 -7.63 -4.49 6.93
C PHE A 29 -8.69 -3.84 6.04
N GLY A 30 -9.40 -4.60 5.21
CA GLY A 30 -10.47 -4.07 4.37
C GLY A 30 -11.66 -3.53 5.18
N ARG A 31 -12.01 -4.17 6.31
CA ARG A 31 -13.02 -3.61 7.23
C ARG A 31 -12.53 -2.33 7.88
N LEU A 32 -11.28 -2.31 8.35
CA LEU A 32 -10.68 -1.13 8.99
C LEU A 32 -10.60 0.06 8.03
N HIS A 33 -10.16 -0.18 6.78
CA HIS A 33 -10.10 0.84 5.72
C HIS A 33 -11.48 1.45 5.46
N ARG A 34 -12.50 0.61 5.23
CA ARG A 34 -13.86 1.08 4.98
C ARG A 34 -14.45 1.84 6.16
N GLN A 35 -14.22 1.36 7.38
CA GLN A 35 -14.66 2.05 8.59
C GLN A 35 -13.96 3.41 8.75
N GLY A 36 -12.65 3.44 8.51
CA GLY A 36 -11.85 4.67 8.53
C GLY A 36 -12.36 5.69 7.53
N ILE A 37 -12.55 5.31 6.26
CA ILE A 37 -13.08 6.21 5.22
C ILE A 37 -14.43 6.80 5.65
N LEU A 38 -15.34 5.97 6.16
CA LEU A 38 -16.66 6.45 6.59
C LEU A 38 -16.57 7.41 7.77
N GLN A 39 -15.82 7.06 8.81
CA GLN A 39 -15.72 7.85 10.03
C GLN A 39 -14.99 9.17 9.78
N TYR A 40 -13.80 9.10 9.17
CA TYR A 40 -13.01 10.28 8.89
C TYR A 40 -13.64 11.11 7.79
N GLY A 41 -14.21 10.52 6.73
CA GLY A 41 -14.91 11.27 5.69
C GLY A 41 -16.12 12.05 6.23
N THR A 42 -16.89 11.46 7.15
CA THR A 42 -17.99 12.18 7.83
C THR A 42 -17.46 13.35 8.65
N LEU A 43 -16.35 13.17 9.38
CA LEU A 43 -15.71 14.24 10.14
C LEU A 43 -15.23 15.39 9.24
N GLY A 44 -14.60 15.07 8.10
CA GLY A 44 -14.15 16.04 7.11
C GLY A 44 -15.30 16.82 6.48
N GLN A 45 -16.40 16.14 6.18
CA GLN A 45 -17.62 16.79 5.69
C GLN A 45 -18.16 17.79 6.70
N LEU A 46 -18.29 17.40 7.97
CA LEU A 46 -18.78 18.30 9.02
C LEU A 46 -17.89 19.53 9.17
N HIS A 47 -16.56 19.33 9.27
CA HIS A 47 -15.60 20.43 9.35
C HIS A 47 -15.66 21.34 8.12
N SER A 48 -15.74 20.78 6.92
CA SER A 48 -15.77 21.56 5.68
C SER A 48 -17.05 22.39 5.56
N VAL A 49 -18.20 21.84 5.97
CA VAL A 49 -19.47 22.56 5.96
C VAL A 49 -19.44 23.73 6.95
N ASP A 50 -18.99 23.51 8.18
CA ASP A 50 -18.90 24.55 9.20
C ASP A 50 -17.89 25.64 8.81
N PHE A 51 -16.74 25.23 8.28
CA PHE A 51 -15.73 26.13 7.75
C PHE A 51 -16.29 26.99 6.61
N HIS A 52 -16.95 26.36 5.63
CA HIS A 52 -17.55 27.08 4.50
C HIS A 52 -18.61 28.08 4.98
N LYS A 53 -19.45 27.68 5.92
CA LYS A 53 -20.49 28.55 6.48
C LYS A 53 -19.90 29.77 7.19
N LYS A 54 -18.89 29.58 8.05
CA LYS A 54 -18.27 30.68 8.81
C LYS A 54 -17.39 31.57 7.93
N TRP A 55 -16.46 30.97 7.20
CA TRP A 55 -15.36 31.70 6.56
C TRP A 55 -15.56 32.04 5.09
N ILE A 56 -16.46 31.34 4.39
CA ILE A 56 -16.77 31.64 2.98
C ILE A 56 -18.06 32.45 2.88
N LEU A 57 -19.13 32.02 3.54
CA LEU A 57 -20.44 32.67 3.44
C LEU A 57 -20.61 33.86 4.40
N ASN A 58 -20.10 33.75 5.64
CA ASN A 58 -20.36 34.72 6.72
C ASN A 58 -19.09 35.39 7.28
N ARG A 59 -18.06 35.57 6.45
CA ARG A 59 -16.75 36.10 6.88
C ARG A 59 -16.81 37.52 7.45
N LYS A 60 -17.73 38.34 6.96
CA LYS A 60 -17.78 39.77 7.26
C LYS A 60 -17.91 40.00 8.77
N GLY A 61 -16.95 40.72 9.36
CA GLY A 61 -16.89 40.98 10.81
C GLY A 61 -15.94 40.05 11.58
N HIS A 62 -15.30 39.09 10.92
CA HIS A 62 -14.31 38.17 11.51
C HIS A 62 -12.91 38.31 10.86
N ASP A 63 -12.62 39.41 10.17
CA ASP A 63 -11.38 39.56 9.39
C ASP A 63 -10.10 39.54 10.24
N GLU A 64 -10.17 40.06 11.47
CA GLU A 64 -9.07 40.03 12.44
C GLU A 64 -8.88 38.63 13.04
N GLU A 65 -9.94 37.84 13.18
CA GLU A 65 -9.92 36.48 13.74
C GLU A 65 -9.39 35.47 12.71
N PHE A 66 -9.64 35.69 11.42
CA PHE A 66 -9.37 34.73 10.34
C PHE A 66 -7.94 34.19 10.37
N LEU A 67 -6.93 35.04 10.47
CA LEU A 67 -5.53 34.58 10.42
C LEU A 67 -5.06 33.81 11.67
N THR A 68 -5.81 33.93 12.77
CA THR A 68 -5.50 33.27 14.05
C THR A 68 -6.46 32.13 14.38
N ALA A 69 -7.43 31.89 13.50
CA ALA A 69 -8.49 30.92 13.70
C ALA A 69 -7.92 29.49 13.80
N PRO A 70 -8.04 28.82 14.96
CA PRO A 70 -7.48 27.47 15.15
C PRO A 70 -8.08 26.45 14.17
N GLU A 71 -9.33 26.64 13.74
CA GLU A 71 -9.99 25.75 12.78
C GLU A 71 -9.33 25.69 11.39
N ILE A 72 -8.55 26.70 10.98
CA ILE A 72 -7.79 26.66 9.72
C ILE A 72 -6.67 25.62 9.82
N SER A 73 -5.94 25.63 10.94
CA SER A 73 -4.91 24.62 11.21
C SER A 73 -5.55 23.25 11.34
N THR A 74 -6.63 23.13 12.13
CA THR A 74 -7.33 21.85 12.33
C THR A 74 -7.82 21.24 11.03
N LEU A 75 -8.32 22.03 10.08
CA LEU A 75 -8.75 21.53 8.76
C LEU A 75 -7.56 21.01 7.93
N THR A 76 -6.41 21.67 8.06
CA THR A 76 -5.16 21.26 7.40
C THR A 76 -4.60 19.98 8.03
N ASP A 77 -4.59 19.90 9.36
CA ASP A 77 -4.13 18.74 10.11
C ASP A 77 -5.04 17.52 9.89
N TYR A 78 -6.35 17.75 9.72
CA TYR A 78 -7.31 16.72 9.35
C TYR A 78 -6.97 16.08 7.99
N ASP A 79 -6.57 16.85 6.99
CA ASP A 79 -6.23 16.34 5.66
C ASP A 79 -5.10 15.28 5.75
N SER A 80 -4.03 15.59 6.49
CA SER A 80 -2.94 14.63 6.73
C SER A 80 -3.41 13.37 7.47
N SER A 81 -4.37 13.50 8.38
CA SER A 81 -4.94 12.37 9.11
C SER A 81 -5.83 11.50 8.20
N TYR A 82 -6.63 12.12 7.34
CA TYR A 82 -7.47 11.43 6.36
C TYR A 82 -6.64 10.73 5.29
N GLU A 83 -5.57 11.36 4.82
CA GLU A 83 -4.67 10.78 3.81
C GLU A 83 -4.05 9.46 4.28
N ASN A 84 -3.71 9.34 5.58
CA ASN A 84 -3.24 8.08 6.16
C ASN A 84 -4.29 6.97 6.10
N VAL A 85 -5.57 7.32 6.31
CA VAL A 85 -6.68 6.39 6.22
C VAL A 85 -6.95 6.01 4.77
N GLU A 86 -6.90 6.97 3.85
CA GLU A 86 -7.12 6.74 2.42
C GLU A 86 -6.04 5.81 1.83
N LYS A 87 -4.77 6.06 2.16
CA LYS A 87 -3.62 5.28 1.67
C LYS A 87 -3.52 3.87 2.25
N LEU A 88 -4.23 3.57 3.34
CA LEU A 88 -4.19 2.26 3.97
C LEU A 88 -4.58 1.16 2.96
N GLN A 89 -3.69 0.19 2.77
CA GLN A 89 -3.87 -0.89 1.80
C GLN A 89 -4.61 -2.07 2.45
N PRO A 90 -5.74 -2.52 1.88
CA PRO A 90 -6.44 -3.71 2.36
C PRO A 90 -5.64 -5.02 2.25
N PHE A 91 -4.68 -5.06 1.32
CA PHE A 91 -3.84 -6.22 1.07
C PHE A 91 -2.49 -6.06 1.81
N PRO A 92 -2.20 -6.89 2.83
CA PRO A 92 -1.04 -6.74 3.69
C PRO A 92 0.21 -7.35 3.07
N VAL A 93 0.56 -6.92 1.85
CA VAL A 93 1.76 -7.36 1.14
C VAL A 93 2.59 -6.15 0.76
N ASP A 94 3.80 -6.12 1.30
CA ASP A 94 4.79 -5.13 0.93
C ASP A 94 5.54 -5.57 -0.34
N ARG A 95 5.66 -4.65 -1.30
CA ARG A 95 6.38 -4.92 -2.57
C ARG A 95 7.87 -5.17 -2.30
N GLY A 96 8.47 -4.42 -1.38
CA GLY A 96 9.89 -4.57 -1.01
C GLY A 96 10.17 -5.94 -0.40
N ALA A 97 9.36 -6.36 0.56
CA ALA A 97 9.44 -7.68 1.20
C ALA A 97 9.22 -8.82 0.20
N THR A 98 8.28 -8.65 -0.73
CA THR A 98 8.00 -9.66 -1.78
C THR A 98 9.21 -9.81 -2.73
N VAL A 99 9.76 -8.69 -3.21
CA VAL A 99 10.97 -8.72 -4.07
C VAL A 99 12.16 -9.30 -3.31
N GLY A 100 12.38 -8.90 -2.06
CA GLY A 100 13.45 -9.43 -1.21
C GLY A 100 13.33 -10.95 -1.01
N LEU A 101 12.12 -11.45 -0.77
CA LEU A 101 11.86 -12.89 -0.64
C LEU A 101 12.16 -13.64 -1.93
N VAL A 102 11.71 -13.13 -3.08
CA VAL A 102 12.01 -13.73 -4.40
C VAL A 102 13.53 -13.76 -4.65
N LEU A 103 14.22 -12.65 -4.40
CA LEU A 103 15.67 -12.57 -4.57
C LEU A 103 16.41 -13.55 -3.65
N ALA A 104 15.98 -13.71 -2.40
CA ALA A 104 16.57 -14.65 -1.46
C ALA A 104 16.48 -16.11 -1.93
N ILE A 105 15.47 -16.44 -2.73
CA ILE A 105 15.28 -17.78 -3.32
C ILE A 105 16.06 -17.92 -4.64
N VAL A 106 16.03 -16.88 -5.48
CA VAL A 106 16.64 -16.92 -6.82
C VAL A 106 18.16 -16.86 -6.76
N ILE A 107 18.74 -16.03 -5.88
CA ILE A 107 20.20 -15.83 -5.80
C ILE A 107 20.96 -17.16 -5.60
N PRO A 108 20.59 -18.03 -4.64
CA PRO A 108 21.25 -19.33 -4.47
C PRO A 108 21.05 -20.30 -5.65
N LEU A 109 19.98 -20.15 -6.43
CA LEU A 109 19.68 -21.01 -7.59
C LEU A 109 20.44 -20.60 -8.86
N LEU A 110 20.95 -19.37 -8.93
CA LEU A 110 21.63 -18.83 -10.11
C LEU A 110 22.79 -19.72 -10.62
N PRO A 111 23.71 -20.23 -9.79
CA PRO A 111 24.82 -21.04 -10.28
C PRO A 111 24.36 -22.31 -11.01
N VAL A 112 23.32 -22.96 -10.49
CA VAL A 112 22.78 -24.20 -11.07
C VAL A 112 22.07 -23.92 -12.39
N VAL A 113 21.27 -22.85 -12.43
CA VAL A 113 20.58 -22.43 -13.67
C VAL A 113 21.58 -22.02 -14.74
N LEU A 114 22.64 -21.30 -14.38
CA LEU A 114 23.70 -20.86 -15.28
C LEU A 114 24.55 -22.01 -15.83
N ALA A 115 24.70 -23.09 -15.07
CA ALA A 115 25.41 -24.29 -15.51
C ALA A 115 24.63 -25.06 -16.60
N GLU A 116 23.29 -25.04 -16.55
CA GLU A 116 22.42 -25.78 -17.48
C GLU A 116 21.84 -24.93 -18.63
N ILE A 117 21.66 -23.62 -18.42
CA ILE A 117 20.99 -22.71 -19.36
C ILE A 117 21.89 -21.50 -19.63
N PRO A 118 22.14 -21.12 -20.90
CA PRO A 118 22.89 -19.92 -21.23
C PRO A 118 22.27 -18.67 -20.57
N PHE A 119 23.07 -17.89 -19.84
CA PHE A 119 22.64 -16.70 -19.10
C PHE A 119 21.75 -15.74 -19.92
N VAL A 120 22.09 -15.55 -21.19
CA VAL A 120 21.37 -14.68 -22.12
C VAL A 120 19.91 -15.11 -22.31
N THR A 121 19.64 -16.42 -22.30
CA THR A 121 18.29 -16.98 -22.43
C THR A 121 17.46 -16.74 -21.17
N VAL A 122 18.09 -16.79 -19.99
CA VAL A 122 17.43 -16.55 -18.69
C VAL A 122 17.02 -15.08 -18.55
N VAL A 123 17.92 -14.15 -18.89
CA VAL A 123 17.65 -12.70 -18.83
C VAL A 123 16.52 -12.32 -19.80
N LYS A 124 16.51 -12.87 -21.01
CA LYS A 124 15.42 -12.65 -21.97
C LYS A 124 14.07 -13.17 -21.45
N GLY A 125 14.04 -14.32 -20.79
CA GLY A 125 12.82 -14.88 -20.20
C GLY A 125 12.27 -14.04 -19.05
N LEU A 126 13.14 -13.58 -18.15
CA LEU A 126 12.74 -12.69 -17.03
C LEU A 126 12.20 -11.35 -17.51
N LEU A 127 12.86 -10.73 -18.50
CA LEU A 127 12.38 -9.47 -19.09
C LEU A 127 11.02 -9.61 -19.79
N ALA A 128 10.70 -10.80 -20.31
CA ALA A 128 9.41 -11.08 -20.92
C ALA A 128 8.29 -11.32 -19.89
N ALA A 129 8.60 -11.83 -18.69
CA ALA A 129 7.62 -12.14 -17.65
C ALA A 129 7.25 -10.94 -16.76
N VAL A 130 8.05 -9.87 -16.79
CA VAL A 130 7.83 -8.62 -16.03
C VAL A 130 7.11 -7.55 -16.87
N LYS A 131 6.91 -7.81 -18.17
CA LYS A 131 6.08 -7.01 -19.08
C LYS A 131 4.63 -7.43 -18.99
#